data_AF-A0A1S7UJR8-F1
#
_entry.id   AF-A0A1S7UJR8-F1
#
_cell.length_a   1.000
_cell.length_b   1.000
_cell.length_c   1.000
_cell.angle_alpha   90.00
_cell.angle_beta   90.00
_cell.angle_gamma   90.00
#
_symmetry.space_group_name_H-M   'P 1'
#
loop_
_entity.id
_entity.type
_entity.pdbx_description
1 polymer ?
#
loop_
_entity_poly.entity_id
_entity_poly.type
_entity_poly.pdbx_seq_one_letter_code
_entity_poly.pdbx_strand_id
1 'polypeptide(L)'
;MSLPQTHPRHAHLCQDISRDQIPPRPGGGQLVADTTQQQPLHRYISPRPAANGSRLRRRRASHERTESSAMPTPESAAFLAKKPTVPPTFEGVDYDDNKRLKQAQDAVIREQWVQVMMGRLVREELSKCYYREGVNHLEKCGPLREKYLQMLKDHRIRGYLFEQQNYIEGKK
;
A
#
# COMPACT_ATOMS: atom_id res chain seq x y z
N MET A 1 -28.25 57.83 2.62
CA MET A 1 -26.81 57.54 2.47
C MET A 1 -26.41 56.80 3.73
N SER A 2 -26.27 55.48 3.64
CA SER A 2 -26.17 54.57 4.78
C SER A 2 -24.86 53.79 4.70
N LEU A 3 -24.02 53.87 5.73
CA LEU A 3 -23.41 52.74 6.46
C LEU A 3 -22.39 53.28 7.50
N PRO A 4 -22.20 52.58 8.64
CA PRO A 4 -21.44 53.04 9.80
C PRO A 4 -19.96 52.66 9.76
N GLN A 5 -19.18 53.37 10.58
CA GLN A 5 -17.73 53.28 10.73
C GLN A 5 -17.26 51.94 11.33
N THR A 6 -16.16 51.41 10.78
CA THR A 6 -15.42 50.24 11.26
C THR A 6 -14.44 50.62 12.37
N HIS A 7 -14.48 49.92 13.51
CA HIS A 7 -13.44 49.99 14.54
C HIS A 7 -12.25 49.07 14.19
N PRO A 8 -10.99 49.50 14.40
CA PRO A 8 -9.83 48.60 14.43
C PRO A 8 -9.47 48.31 15.89
N ARG A 9 -9.58 47.06 16.34
CA ARG A 9 -9.02 46.67 17.64
C ARG A 9 -8.54 45.21 17.62
N HIS A 10 -7.29 45.06 18.05
CA HIS A 10 -6.58 43.83 18.44
C HIS A 10 -5.80 43.07 17.35
N ALA A 11 -4.77 43.74 16.81
CA ALA A 11 -3.53 43.08 16.43
C ALA A 11 -2.56 43.12 17.63
N HIS A 12 -2.70 42.19 18.59
CA HIS A 12 -1.67 41.92 19.62
C HIS A 12 -2.01 40.61 20.32
N LEU A 13 -1.48 39.48 19.82
CA LEU A 13 -1.21 38.29 20.64
C LEU A 13 -0.32 37.30 19.87
N CYS A 14 0.96 37.64 19.66
CA CYS A 14 1.99 36.70 19.21
C CYS A 14 3.36 37.11 19.78
N GLN A 15 3.47 37.09 21.10
CA GLN A 15 4.67 37.21 21.95
C GLN A 15 4.26 36.46 23.24
N ASP A 16 4.91 35.44 23.79
CA ASP A 16 6.27 34.95 23.71
C ASP A 16 6.27 33.45 24.08
N ILE A 17 6.93 32.58 23.30
CA ILE A 17 7.37 31.27 23.79
C ILE A 17 8.90 31.30 23.75
N SER A 18 9.49 31.41 24.94
CA SER A 18 10.93 31.37 25.17
C SER A 18 11.56 30.15 24.51
N ARG A 19 12.68 30.40 23.81
CA ARG A 19 13.50 29.41 23.08
C ARG A 19 14.22 28.39 23.96
N ASP A 20 14.04 28.44 25.28
CA ASP A 20 14.85 27.68 26.26
C ASP A 20 14.25 26.34 26.73
N GLN A 21 13.18 25.83 26.10
CA GLN A 21 12.57 24.53 26.46
C GLN A 21 12.61 23.48 25.33
N ILE A 22 13.54 23.59 24.39
CA ILE A 22 13.77 22.52 23.41
C ILE A 22 14.86 21.58 23.97
N PRO A 23 14.54 20.30 24.28
CA PRO A 23 15.56 19.35 24.70
C PRO A 23 16.57 19.10 23.56
N PRO A 24 17.87 18.92 23.85
CA PRO A 24 18.87 18.67 22.82
C PRO A 24 18.56 17.35 22.10
N ARG A 25 18.61 17.38 20.77
CA ARG A 25 18.53 16.17 19.94
C ARG A 25 19.71 15.25 20.31
N PRO A 26 19.48 13.94 20.52
CA PRO A 26 20.59 13.00 20.67
C PRO A 26 21.42 13.01 19.38
N GLY A 27 22.73 13.16 19.56
CA GLY A 27 23.72 13.38 18.52
C GLY A 27 23.67 12.33 17.42
N GLY A 28 23.83 12.79 16.19
CA GLY A 28 24.08 11.95 15.04
C GLY A 28 25.37 11.16 15.25
N GLY A 29 25.23 9.84 15.34
CA GLY A 29 26.35 8.92 15.25
C GLY A 29 27.08 9.14 13.93
N GLN A 30 28.38 9.31 14.03
CA GLN A 30 29.30 9.43 12.92
C GLN A 30 29.37 8.07 12.21
N LEU A 31 28.61 7.92 11.13
CA LEU A 31 28.80 6.81 10.20
C LEU A 31 30.11 7.08 9.46
N VAL A 32 31.12 6.27 9.78
CA VAL A 32 32.35 6.16 9.03
C VAL A 32 32.00 5.80 7.58
N ALA A 33 32.40 6.66 6.65
CA ALA A 33 32.24 6.43 5.23
C ALA A 33 33.26 5.39 4.78
N ASP A 34 32.79 4.15 4.60
CA ASP A 34 33.55 3.13 3.91
C ASP A 34 33.71 3.54 2.44
N THR A 35 34.94 3.91 2.10
CA THR A 35 35.36 4.26 0.75
C THR A 35 35.43 2.97 -0.06
N THR A 36 34.38 2.66 -0.81
CA THR A 36 34.45 1.70 -1.92
C THR A 36 33.49 2.12 -3.04
N GLN A 37 34.10 2.69 -4.08
CA GLN A 37 33.73 2.55 -5.49
C GLN A 37 32.49 3.29 -6.00
N GLN A 38 32.69 4.60 -6.20
CA GLN A 38 31.90 5.40 -7.13
C GLN A 38 32.26 5.01 -8.58
N GLN A 39 31.37 4.28 -9.27
CA GLN A 39 31.52 4.04 -10.72
C GLN A 39 30.95 5.23 -11.51
N PRO A 40 31.70 5.79 -12.49
CA PRO A 40 31.24 6.92 -13.28
C PRO A 40 30.22 6.49 -14.35
N LEU A 41 29.16 7.30 -14.50
CA LEU A 41 28.16 7.20 -15.55
C LEU A 41 28.77 7.54 -16.91
N HIS A 42 29.28 6.53 -17.63
CA HIS A 42 29.52 6.67 -19.07
C HIS A 42 28.39 6.00 -19.87
N ARG A 43 27.60 6.86 -20.54
CA ARG A 43 26.61 6.47 -21.54
C ARG A 43 27.28 5.63 -22.63
N TYR A 44 26.82 4.39 -22.81
CA TYR A 44 26.97 3.67 -24.08
C TYR A 44 25.58 3.56 -24.72
N ILE A 45 25.28 4.49 -25.63
CA ILE A 45 24.13 4.39 -26.53
C ILE A 45 24.57 3.43 -27.64
N SER A 46 24.09 2.19 -27.60
CA SER A 46 24.27 1.24 -28.71
C SER A 46 23.31 1.61 -29.86
N PRO A 47 23.76 1.69 -31.12
CA PRO A 47 22.87 1.86 -32.26
C PRO A 47 21.97 0.63 -32.46
N ARG A 48 20.65 0.85 -32.57
CA ARG A 48 19.70 -0.19 -32.98
C ARG A 48 19.90 -0.53 -34.46
N PRO A 49 19.99 -1.82 -34.86
CA PRO A 49 19.95 -2.18 -36.27
C PRO A 49 18.55 -1.95 -36.85
N ALA A 50 18.51 -1.37 -38.05
CA ALA A 50 17.29 -1.15 -38.82
C ALA A 50 16.70 -2.49 -39.27
N ALA A 51 15.55 -2.87 -38.71
CA ALA A 51 14.78 -4.01 -39.19
C ALA A 51 13.93 -3.59 -40.40
N ASN A 52 14.28 -4.13 -41.57
CA ASN A 52 13.49 -4.04 -42.79
C ASN A 52 12.11 -4.70 -42.57
N GLY A 53 11.05 -3.90 -42.65
CA GLY A 53 9.68 -4.34 -42.50
C GLY A 53 9.11 -4.91 -43.80
N SER A 54 9.20 -6.22 -44.00
CA SER A 54 8.33 -6.94 -44.94
C SER A 54 6.95 -7.13 -44.32
N ARG A 55 6.00 -6.35 -44.86
CA ARG A 55 4.60 -6.21 -44.47
C ARG A 55 3.82 -7.53 -44.67
N LEU A 56 3.77 -8.39 -43.65
CA LEU A 56 2.84 -9.53 -43.64
C LEU A 56 1.42 -9.04 -43.29
N ARG A 57 0.50 -9.18 -44.24
CA ARG A 57 -0.94 -8.90 -44.08
C ARG A 57 -1.51 -9.80 -42.99
N ARG A 58 -1.82 -9.22 -41.82
CA ARG A 58 -2.47 -9.94 -40.72
C ARG A 58 -3.95 -10.13 -41.06
N ARG A 59 -4.33 -11.33 -41.52
CA ARG A 59 -5.73 -11.75 -41.61
C ARG A 59 -6.39 -11.59 -40.23
N ARG A 60 -7.54 -10.92 -40.17
CA ARG A 60 -8.41 -10.92 -38.99
C ARG A 60 -8.92 -12.35 -38.79
N ALA A 61 -8.35 -13.06 -37.84
CA ALA A 61 -8.94 -14.26 -37.27
C ALA A 61 -9.63 -13.85 -35.97
N SER A 62 -10.91 -14.19 -35.89
CA SER A 62 -11.83 -14.03 -34.77
C SER A 62 -11.17 -14.41 -33.45
N HIS A 63 -11.24 -13.54 -32.44
CA HIS A 63 -10.79 -13.85 -31.08
C HIS A 63 -11.78 -14.83 -30.43
N GLU A 64 -11.60 -16.11 -30.71
CA GLU A 64 -12.09 -17.18 -29.86
C GLU A 64 -11.15 -17.24 -28.65
N ARG A 65 -11.66 -16.87 -27.47
CA ARG A 65 -10.89 -16.75 -26.24
C ARG A 65 -10.63 -18.15 -25.68
N THR A 66 -9.55 -18.78 -26.13
CA THR A 66 -9.00 -19.98 -25.49
C THR A 66 -8.46 -19.61 -24.11
N GLU A 67 -9.16 -20.05 -23.08
CA GLU A 67 -8.64 -20.22 -21.72
C GLU A 67 -7.39 -21.13 -21.74
N SER A 68 -6.44 -20.85 -20.83
CA SER A 68 -5.18 -21.58 -20.62
C SER A 68 -3.99 -21.24 -21.54
N SER A 69 -3.18 -20.25 -21.13
CA SER A 69 -1.72 -20.28 -21.39
C SER A 69 -0.99 -19.23 -20.55
N ALA A 70 -0.05 -19.71 -19.71
CA ALA A 70 1.05 -19.06 -18.99
C ALA A 70 0.73 -18.41 -17.61
N MET A 71 1.30 -18.83 -16.47
CA MET A 71 2.41 -19.76 -16.14
C MET A 71 2.06 -20.57 -14.86
N PRO A 72 2.03 -21.91 -14.86
CA PRO A 72 2.16 -22.66 -13.62
C PRO A 72 3.66 -22.87 -13.36
N THR A 73 4.34 -21.87 -12.79
CA THR A 73 5.61 -22.17 -12.11
C THR A 73 5.28 -23.07 -10.93
N PRO A 74 5.89 -24.26 -10.79
CA PRO A 74 5.69 -25.08 -9.60
C PRO A 74 6.08 -24.24 -8.40
N GLU A 75 5.13 -24.04 -7.47
CA GLU A 75 5.40 -23.32 -6.23
C GLU A 75 6.64 -23.94 -5.57
N SER A 76 7.66 -23.12 -5.29
CA SER A 76 8.91 -23.62 -4.74
C SER A 76 8.66 -24.26 -3.37
N ALA A 77 9.38 -25.34 -3.03
CA ALA A 77 9.22 -26.02 -1.74
C ALA A 77 9.35 -25.07 -0.53
N ALA A 78 10.14 -24.00 -0.69
CA ALA A 78 10.28 -22.93 0.29
C ALA A 78 8.99 -22.10 0.50
N PHE A 79 8.16 -21.93 -0.53
CA PHE A 79 6.89 -21.20 -0.44
C PHE A 79 5.81 -22.04 0.26
N LEU A 80 5.73 -23.35 -0.03
CA LEU A 80 4.83 -24.26 0.67
C LEU A 80 5.14 -24.32 2.16
N ALA A 81 6.43 -24.33 2.52
CA ALA A 81 6.85 -24.32 3.93
C ALA A 81 6.53 -23.02 4.67
N LYS A 82 6.32 -21.89 3.96
CA LYS A 82 6.02 -20.58 4.55
C LYS A 82 4.53 -20.26 4.60
N LYS A 83 3.68 -20.98 3.87
CA LYS A 83 2.23 -20.75 3.89
C LYS A 83 1.67 -21.10 5.28
N PRO A 84 0.76 -20.27 5.82
CA PRO A 84 0.06 -20.61 7.04
C PRO A 84 -0.76 -21.89 6.83
N THR A 85 -0.58 -22.89 7.69
CA THR A 85 -1.35 -24.15 7.65
C THR A 85 -2.75 -24.00 8.25
N VAL A 86 -2.97 -22.97 9.08
CA VAL A 86 -4.21 -22.76 9.83
C VAL A 86 -5.09 -21.73 9.11
N PRO A 87 -6.41 -21.97 8.97
CA PRO A 87 -7.33 -20.97 8.42
C PRO A 87 -7.32 -19.67 9.26
N PRO A 88 -7.69 -18.52 8.67
CA PRO A 88 -7.74 -17.23 9.37
C PRO A 88 -8.95 -17.12 10.32
N THR A 89 -9.51 -18.23 10.77
CA THR A 89 -10.61 -18.30 11.72
C THR A 89 -10.17 -19.03 12.97
N PHE A 90 -10.78 -18.68 14.10
CA PHE A 90 -10.50 -19.32 15.39
C PHE A 90 -11.29 -20.64 15.58
N GLU A 91 -12.09 -21.04 14.59
CA GLU A 91 -12.97 -22.21 14.71
C GLU A 91 -12.18 -23.52 14.83
N GLY A 92 -12.40 -24.25 15.94
CA GLY A 92 -11.75 -25.54 16.19
C GLY A 92 -10.29 -25.48 16.65
N VAL A 93 -9.80 -24.29 17.04
CA VAL A 93 -8.46 -24.17 17.63
C VAL A 93 -8.54 -24.50 19.13
N ASP A 94 -7.70 -25.44 19.55
CA ASP A 94 -7.50 -25.74 20.98
C ASP A 94 -6.77 -24.57 21.66
N TYR A 95 -7.38 -24.03 22.72
CA TYR A 95 -6.84 -22.90 23.48
C TYR A 95 -5.73 -23.29 24.47
N ASP A 96 -5.62 -24.57 24.84
CA ASP A 96 -4.54 -25.03 25.72
C ASP A 96 -3.22 -25.19 24.95
N ASP A 97 -3.30 -25.41 23.63
CA ASP A 97 -2.18 -25.50 22.69
C ASP A 97 -1.66 -24.10 22.26
N ASN A 98 -0.75 -23.52 23.06
CA ASN A 98 -0.13 -22.22 22.78
C ASN A 98 0.45 -22.05 21.36
N LYS A 99 0.99 -23.13 20.77
CA LYS A 99 1.55 -23.09 19.41
C LYS A 99 0.48 -22.89 18.34
N ARG A 100 -0.62 -23.63 18.43
CA ARG A 100 -1.74 -23.55 17.47
C ARG A 100 -2.48 -22.23 17.61
N LEU A 101 -2.68 -21.77 18.84
CA LEU A 101 -3.21 -20.44 19.13
C LEU A 101 -2.44 -19.32 18.44
N LYS A 102 -1.11 -19.33 18.55
CA LYS A 102 -0.27 -18.30 17.92
C LYS A 102 -0.31 -18.37 16.41
N GLN A 103 -0.34 -19.57 15.84
CA GLN A 103 -0.51 -19.74 14.40
C GLN A 103 -1.84 -19.17 13.89
N ALA A 104 -2.94 -19.38 14.63
CA ALA A 104 -4.25 -18.82 14.30
C ALA A 104 -4.27 -17.29 14.43
N GLN A 105 -3.70 -16.74 15.52
CA GLN A 105 -3.56 -15.29 15.70
C GLN A 105 -2.78 -14.65 14.55
N ASP A 106 -1.66 -15.25 14.15
CA ASP A 106 -0.87 -14.75 13.04
C ASP A 106 -1.61 -14.87 11.70
N ALA A 107 -2.40 -15.92 11.49
CA ALA A 107 -3.19 -16.09 10.28
C ALA A 107 -4.23 -14.97 10.11
N VAL A 108 -4.96 -14.64 11.19
CA VAL A 108 -5.91 -13.50 11.23
C VAL A 108 -5.21 -12.19 10.89
N ILE A 109 -4.08 -11.90 11.56
CA ILE A 109 -3.35 -10.65 11.35
C ILE A 109 -2.80 -10.56 9.92
N ARG A 110 -2.26 -11.64 9.36
CA ARG A 110 -1.77 -11.65 7.98
C ARG A 110 -2.88 -11.31 6.99
N GLU A 111 -4.09 -11.84 7.17
CA GLU A 111 -5.23 -11.52 6.28
C GLU A 111 -5.63 -10.04 6.38
N GLN A 112 -5.65 -9.48 7.59
CA GLN A 112 -5.87 -8.04 7.79
C GLN A 112 -4.81 -7.20 7.07
N TRP A 113 -3.54 -7.63 7.08
CA TRP A 113 -2.48 -6.97 6.32
C TRP A 113 -2.64 -7.13 4.82
N VAL A 114 -3.09 -8.28 4.33
CA VAL A 114 -3.39 -8.48 2.90
C VAL A 114 -4.45 -7.47 2.44
N GLN A 115 -5.52 -7.27 3.21
CA GLN A 115 -6.53 -6.26 2.92
C GLN A 115 -5.94 -4.83 2.88
N VAL A 116 -5.08 -4.47 3.84
CA VAL A 116 -4.37 -3.18 3.80
C VAL A 116 -3.52 -3.04 2.55
N MET A 117 -2.81 -4.10 2.15
CA MET A 117 -1.98 -4.11 0.94
C MET A 117 -2.83 -3.95 -0.32
N MET A 118 -4.02 -4.54 -0.39
CA MET A 118 -4.98 -4.31 -1.48
C MET A 118 -5.39 -2.83 -1.56
N GLY A 119 -5.64 -2.19 -0.40
CA GLY A 119 -5.92 -0.76 -0.34
C GLY A 119 -4.75 0.10 -0.85
N ARG A 120 -3.51 -0.28 -0.56
CA ARG A 120 -2.31 0.42 -1.04
C ARG A 120 -2.17 0.35 -2.57
N LEU A 121 -2.43 -0.80 -3.18
CA LEU A 121 -2.40 -0.95 -4.64
C LEU A 121 -3.38 0.01 -5.33
N VAL A 122 -4.60 0.11 -4.80
CA VAL A 122 -5.61 1.03 -5.37
C VAL A 122 -5.22 2.50 -5.13
N ARG A 123 -4.61 2.83 -4.00
CA ARG A 123 -4.09 4.17 -3.73
C ARG A 123 -3.00 4.55 -4.73
N GLU A 124 -2.10 3.64 -5.05
CA GLU A 124 -1.04 3.88 -6.04
C GLU A 124 -1.61 4.08 -7.44
N GLU A 125 -2.60 3.28 -7.85
CA GLU A 125 -3.24 3.46 -9.15
C GLU A 125 -4.07 4.76 -9.21
N LEU A 126 -4.75 5.13 -8.13
CA LEU A 126 -5.43 6.42 -8.01
C LEU A 126 -4.45 7.58 -8.15
N SER A 127 -3.29 7.50 -7.49
CA SER A 127 -2.24 8.51 -7.62
C SER A 127 -1.75 8.62 -9.06
N LYS A 128 -1.55 7.51 -9.76
CA LYS A 128 -1.18 7.53 -11.18
C LYS A 128 -2.29 8.15 -12.05
N CYS A 129 -3.56 7.89 -11.76
CA CYS A 129 -4.69 8.51 -12.47
C CYS A 129 -4.64 10.05 -12.34
N TYR A 130 -4.39 10.56 -11.12
CA TYR A 130 -4.20 12.00 -10.89
C TYR A 130 -3.04 12.60 -11.67
N TYR A 131 -1.91 11.88 -11.77
CA TYR A 131 -0.78 12.34 -12.58
C TYR A 131 -1.03 12.29 -14.09
N ARG A 132 -1.80 11.31 -14.59
CA ARG A 132 -2.08 11.16 -16.03
C ARG A 132 -3.14 12.14 -16.54
N GLU A 133 -4.23 12.33 -15.79
CA GLU A 133 -5.40 13.12 -16.23
C GLU A 133 -5.28 14.61 -15.91
N GLY A 134 -4.44 14.98 -14.92
CA GLY A 134 -4.26 16.37 -14.51
C GLY A 134 -5.58 16.99 -14.06
N VAL A 135 -5.92 18.16 -14.60
CA VAL A 135 -7.15 18.91 -14.25
C VAL A 135 -8.46 18.11 -14.46
N ASN A 136 -8.45 17.07 -15.29
CA ASN A 136 -9.62 16.25 -15.60
C ASN A 136 -9.86 15.08 -14.63
N HIS A 137 -9.11 15.02 -13.52
CA HIS A 137 -9.19 13.89 -12.59
C HIS A 137 -10.55 13.72 -11.90
N LEU A 138 -11.39 14.76 -11.86
CA LEU A 138 -12.70 14.73 -11.21
C LEU A 138 -13.69 13.80 -11.93
N GLU A 139 -13.68 13.80 -13.27
CA GLU A 139 -14.56 12.96 -14.09
C GLU A 139 -13.97 11.56 -14.32
N LYS A 140 -12.65 11.49 -14.54
CA LYS A 140 -11.98 10.24 -14.94
C LYS A 140 -11.57 9.35 -13.78
N CYS A 141 -11.13 9.92 -12.65
CA CYS A 141 -10.62 9.15 -11.51
C CYS A 141 -11.69 8.87 -10.42
N GLY A 142 -12.93 9.31 -10.63
CA GLY A 142 -14.06 9.10 -9.70
C GLY A 142 -14.25 7.64 -9.25
N PRO A 143 -14.30 6.65 -10.17
CA PRO A 143 -14.51 5.25 -9.79
C PRO A 143 -13.39 4.68 -8.91
N LEU A 144 -12.13 5.05 -9.17
CA LEU A 144 -10.99 4.63 -8.35
C LEU A 144 -11.05 5.25 -6.95
N ARG A 145 -11.47 6.52 -6.86
CA ARG A 145 -11.66 7.22 -5.59
C ARG A 145 -12.74 6.54 -4.75
N GLU A 146 -13.89 6.24 -5.34
CA GLU A 146 -15.01 5.59 -4.65
C GLU A 146 -14.63 4.20 -4.15
N LYS A 147 -13.96 3.40 -5.00
CA LYS A 147 -13.46 2.09 -4.59
C LYS A 147 -12.48 2.20 -3.42
N TYR A 148 -11.54 3.15 -3.47
CA TYR A 148 -10.60 3.41 -2.39
C TYR A 148 -11.30 3.79 -1.08
N LEU A 149 -12.30 4.68 -1.14
CA LEU A 149 -13.08 5.09 0.02
C LEU A 149 -13.90 3.93 0.62
N GLN A 150 -14.43 3.04 -0.23
CA GLN A 150 -15.14 1.86 0.25
C GLN A 150 -14.18 0.91 0.99
N MET A 151 -13.01 0.63 0.42
CA MET A 151 -12.01 -0.22 1.07
C MET A 151 -11.45 0.39 2.35
N LEU A 152 -11.36 1.72 2.46
CA LEU A 152 -10.84 2.40 3.66
C LEU A 152 -11.69 2.14 4.92
N LYS A 153 -13.00 1.88 4.76
CA LYS A 153 -13.90 1.57 5.87
C LYS A 153 -13.56 0.23 6.51
N ASP A 154 -13.33 -0.78 5.66
CA ASP A 154 -13.26 -2.18 6.07
C ASP A 154 -11.82 -2.67 6.26
N HIS A 155 -10.87 -2.19 5.45
CA HIS A 155 -9.51 -2.74 5.32
C HIS A 155 -8.54 -2.10 6.33
N ARG A 156 -8.89 -2.12 7.62
CA ARG A 156 -8.04 -1.63 8.71
C ARG A 156 -7.64 -2.78 9.63
N ILE A 157 -6.43 -2.71 10.16
CA ILE A 157 -5.93 -3.67 11.14
C ILE A 157 -6.67 -3.42 12.45
N ARG A 158 -7.48 -4.40 12.87
CA ARG A 158 -8.24 -4.36 14.14
C ARG A 158 -7.57 -5.18 15.23
N GLY A 159 -6.65 -6.07 14.86
CA GLY A 159 -6.06 -7.04 15.78
C GLY A 159 -6.86 -8.35 15.83
N TYR A 160 -6.36 -9.34 16.57
CA TYR A 160 -7.01 -10.64 16.75
C TYR A 160 -7.86 -10.72 18.03
N LEU A 161 -7.66 -9.78 18.97
CA LEU A 161 -8.20 -9.88 20.32
C LEU A 161 -9.73 -9.79 20.34
N PHE A 162 -10.31 -8.92 19.50
CA PHE A 162 -11.75 -8.77 19.37
C PHE A 162 -12.41 -10.06 18.85
N GLU A 163 -11.85 -10.67 17.82
CA GLU A 163 -12.37 -11.94 17.26
C GLU A 163 -12.22 -13.10 18.25
N GLN A 164 -11.14 -13.11 19.03
CA GLN A 164 -10.90 -14.11 20.07
C GLN A 164 -11.89 -13.99 21.24
N GLN A 165 -12.16 -12.79 21.73
CA GLN A 165 -13.11 -12.56 22.84
C GLN A 165 -14.53 -12.97 22.48
N ASN A 166 -14.99 -12.63 21.27
CA ASN A 166 -16.33 -13.01 20.80
C ASN A 166 -16.52 -14.54 20.73
N TYR A 167 -15.45 -15.30 20.46
CA TYR A 167 -15.50 -16.76 20.41
C TYR A 167 -15.57 -17.41 21.80
N ILE A 168 -14.81 -16.88 22.77
CA ILE A 168 -14.79 -17.41 24.16
C ILE A 168 -16.13 -17.16 24.86
N GLU A 169 -16.75 -16.01 24.61
CA GLU A 169 -18.05 -15.66 25.21
C GLU A 169 -19.25 -16.38 24.56
N GLY A 170 -19.01 -17.27 23.58
CA GLY A 170 -20.08 -17.98 22.86
C GLY A 170 -21.00 -17.05 22.06
N LYS A 171 -20.56 -15.82 21.78
CA LYS A 171 -21.32 -14.82 21.01
C LYS A 171 -20.94 -14.92 19.53
N LYS A 172 -21.46 -15.96 18.88
CA LYS A 172 -21.57 -16.04 17.42
C LYS A 172 -22.95 -16.57 17.07
#